data_AF-A0A6M3JIQ8-F1
#
_entry.id   AF-A0A6M3JIQ8-F1
#
_cell.length_a   1.000
_cell.length_b   1.000
_cell.length_c   1.000
_cell.angle_alpha   90.00
_cell.angle_beta   90.00
_cell.angle_gamma   90.00
#
_symmetry.space_group_name_H-M   'P 1'
#
loop_
_entity.id
_entity.type
_entity.pdbx_description
1 polymer ?
#
loop_
_entity_poly.entity_id
_entity_poly.type
_entity_poly.pdbx_seq_one_letter_code
_entity_poly.pdbx_strand_id
1 'polypeptide(L)' 'MYNTKTRILWAKWTPIVNMLILKCGRCDAIFEFRCDRWAIRCPSCGKQDSINKLRKEWVKGNG' A
#
# COMPACT_ATOMS: atom_id res chain seq x y z
N MET A 1 3.36 -0.63 20.52
CA MET A 1 2.39 -1.32 19.65
C MET A 1 2.89 -1.27 18.21
N TYR A 2 3.40 -2.38 17.66
CA TYR A 2 3.85 -2.44 16.27
C TYR A 2 2.63 -2.27 15.35
N ASN A 3 2.64 -1.25 14.50
CA ASN A 3 1.51 -0.96 13.63
C ASN A 3 1.50 -1.96 12.48
N THR A 4 0.75 -3.05 12.62
CA THR A 4 0.76 -4.18 11.67
C THR A 4 0.11 -3.86 10.31
N LYS A 5 -0.33 -2.62 10.08
CA LYS A 5 -1.09 -2.22 8.89
C LYS A 5 -0.16 -1.66 7.82
N THR A 6 -0.30 -2.16 6.60
CA THR A 6 0.30 -1.53 5.43
C THR A 6 -0.25 -0.12 5.27
N ARG A 7 0.57 0.84 4.85
CA ARG A 7 0.17 2.24 4.67
C ARG A 7 0.60 2.76 3.31
N ILE A 8 -0.20 3.64 2.74
CA ILE A 8 0.20 4.42 1.56
C ILE A 8 1.11 5.55 2.07
N LEU A 9 2.28 5.68 1.46
CA LEU A 9 3.20 6.79 1.71
C LEU A 9 2.99 7.90 0.68
N TRP A 10 2.91 7.52 -0.59
CA TRP A 10 2.78 8.45 -1.71
C TRP A 10 2.14 7.78 -2.92
N ALA A 11 1.72 8.58 -3.91
CA ALA A 11 1.26 8.10 -5.20
C ALA A 11 2.10 8.72 -6.33
N LYS A 12 2.60 7.89 -7.24
CA LYS A 12 3.37 8.28 -8.42
C LYS A 12 2.53 8.02 -9.66
N TRP A 13 2.28 9.08 -10.43
CA TRP A 13 1.64 8.96 -11.73
C TRP A 13 2.67 8.48 -12.76
N THR A 14 2.32 7.50 -13.58
CA THR A 14 3.10 7.15 -14.77
C THR A 14 2.16 7.07 -15.97
N PRO A 15 2.65 7.28 -17.20
CA PRO A 15 1.82 7.24 -18.40
C PRO A 15 1.08 5.90 -18.61
N ILE A 16 1.60 4.82 -18.02
CA ILE A 16 1.09 3.46 -18.22
C ILE A 16 0.17 3.06 -17.07
N VAL A 17 0.61 3.25 -15.82
CA VAL A 17 -0.15 2.89 -14.61
C VAL A 17 0.13 3.82 -13.45
N ASN A 18 -0.88 4.06 -12.62
CA ASN A 18 -0.66 4.71 -11.34
C ASN A 18 0.05 3.75 -10.38
N MET A 19 1.11 4.24 -9.73
CA MET A 19 1.89 3.52 -8.75
C MET A 19 1.62 4.11 -7.36
N LEU A 20 1.48 3.25 -6.36
CA LEU A 20 1.48 3.61 -4.95
C LEU A 20 2.81 3.21 -4.34
N ILE A 21 3.38 4.12 -3.55
CA ILE A 21 4.49 3.80 -2.68
C ILE A 21 3.90 3.36 -1.36
N LEU A 22 4.08 2.09 -1.01
CA LEU A 22 3.52 1.49 0.19
C LEU A 22 4.61 1.15 1.20
N LYS A 23 4.31 1.27 2.48
CA LYS A 23 5.12 0.74 3.58
C LYS A 23 4.40 -0.44 4.22
N CYS A 24 5.04 -1.61 4.26
CA CYS A 24 4.50 -2.80 4.90
C CYS A 24 4.49 -2.62 6.43
N GLY A 25 3.34 -2.77 7.08
CA GLY A 25 3.27 -2.68 8.55
C GLY A 25 3.88 -3.86 9.30
N ARG A 26 4.24 -4.96 8.61
CA ARG A 26 4.83 -6.16 9.25
C ARG A 26 6.36 -6.12 9.27
N CYS A 27 6.97 -5.74 8.15
CA CYS A 27 8.42 -5.81 7.95
C CYS A 27 9.05 -4.46 7.59
N ASP A 28 8.25 -3.39 7.65
CA ASP A 28 8.64 -2.01 7.30
C ASP A 28 9.19 -1.80 5.89
N ALA A 29 9.21 -2.83 5.04
CA ALA A 29 9.65 -2.73 3.65
C ALA A 29 8.81 -1.71 2.88
N ILE A 30 9.49 -0.83 2.14
CA ILE A 30 8.89 0.13 1.23
C ILE A 30 8.95 -0.45 -0.17
N PHE A 31 7.83 -0.45 -0.88
CA PHE A 31 7.75 -1.02 -2.22
C PHE A 31 6.71 -0.29 -3.06
N GLU A 32 6.90 -0.35 -4.38
CA GLU A 32 5.95 0.18 -5.34
C GLU A 32 4.87 -0.86 -5.64
N PHE A 33 3.61 -0.41 -5.69
CA PHE A 33 2.46 -1.24 -5.97
C PHE A 33 1.61 -0.60 -7.05
N ARG A 34 1.22 -1.36 -8.06
CA ARG A 34 0.40 -0.84 -9.15
C ARG A 34 -1.07 -0.72 -8.72
N CYS A 35 -1.67 0.45 -8.90
CA CYS A 35 -3.05 0.77 -8.51
C CYS A 35 -4.13 -0.09 -9.20
N ASP A 36 -3.81 -0.68 -10.35
CA ASP A 36 -4.70 -1.54 -11.14
C ASP A 36 -4.90 -2.93 -10.49
N ARG A 37 -4.06 -3.30 -9.53
CA ARG A 37 -4.12 -4.60 -8.84
C ARG A 37 -4.95 -4.54 -7.56
N TRP A 38 -5.56 -5.68 -7.21
CA TRP A 38 -6.49 -5.81 -6.08
C TRP A 38 -5.83 -6.35 -4.80
N ALA A 39 -4.82 -7.20 -4.95
CA ALA A 39 -4.12 -7.83 -3.84
C ALA A 39 -2.72 -7.23 -3.68
N ILE A 40 -2.47 -6.61 -2.53
CA ILE A 40 -1.15 -6.11 -2.18
C ILE A 40 -0.39 -7.26 -1.55
N ARG A 41 0.73 -7.65 -2.16
CA ARG A 41 1.65 -8.62 -1.57
C ARG A 41 2.98 -7.93 -1.31
N CYS A 42 3.40 -7.90 -0.05
CA CYS A 42 4.72 -7.39 0.30
C CYS A 42 5.79 -8.30 -0.31
N PRO A 43 6.76 -7.76 -1.08
CA PRO A 43 7.82 -8.57 -1.68
C PRO A 43 8.81 -9.12 -0.66
N SER A 44 8.96 -8.49 0.51
CA SER A 44 9.91 -8.91 1.55
C SER A 44 9.35 -10.02 2.45
N CYS A 45 8.20 -9.80 3.10
CA CYS A 45 7.64 -10.76 4.07
C CYS A 45 6.47 -11.60 3.54
N GLY A 46 6.09 -11.41 2.28
CA GLY A 46 4.99 -12.14 1.65
C GLY A 46 3.59 -11.81 2.18
N LYS A 47 3.46 -10.91 3.16
CA LYS A 47 2.17 -10.54 3.75
C LYS A 47 1.24 -10.00 2.66
N GLN A 48 0.03 -10.54 2.64
CA GLN A 48 -1.05 -10.05 1.79
C GLN A 48 -1.95 -9.07 2.55
N ASP A 49 -2.37 -8.02 1.85
CA ASP A 49 -3.29 -7.00 2.33
C ASP A 49 -4.25 -6.59 1.21
N SER A 50 -5.39 -5.98 1.58
CA SER A 50 -6.42 -5.57 0.63
C SER A 50 -6.27 -4.09 0.26
N ILE A 51 -6.11 -3.79 -1.05
CA ILE A 51 -6.04 -2.39 -1.52
C ILE A 51 -7.30 -1.59 -1.15
N ASN A 52 -8.47 -2.24 -1.14
CA ASN A 52 -9.74 -1.60 -0.79
C ASN A 52 -9.77 -1.15 0.67
N LYS A 53 -9.19 -1.95 1.57
CA LYS A 53 -9.04 -1.56 2.98
C LYS A 53 -8.12 -0.36 3.11
N LEU A 54 -6.96 -0.38 2.44
CA LEU A 54 -6.01 0.73 2.43
C LEU A 54 -6.60 2.02 1.88
N ARG A 55 -7.35 1.97 0.77
CA ARG A 55 -8.03 3.14 0.20
C ARG A 55 -9.06 3.73 1.18
N LYS A 56 -9.88 2.89 1.80
CA LYS A 56 -10.87 3.34 2.81
C LYS A 56 -10.20 3.99 4.01
N GLU A 57 -9.08 3.45 4.49
CA GLU A 57 -8.32 4.04 5.59
C GLU A 57 -7.67 5.37 5.19
N TRP A 58 -7.15 5.48 3.97
CA TRP A 58 -6.55 6.72 3.45
C TRP A 58 -7.56 7.86 3.31
N VAL A 59 -8.75 7.59 2.78
CA VAL A 59 -9.82 8.60 2.64
C VAL A 59 -10.31 9.08 4.02
N LYS A 60 -10.45 8.17 5.00
CA LYS A 60 -10.87 8.54 6.37
C LYS A 60 -9.85 9.40 7.12
N GLY A 61 -8.57 9.30 6.78
CA GLY A 61 -7.49 10.05 7.44
C GLY A 61 -7.15 11.40 6.82
N ASN A 62 -7.68 11.69 5.62
CA ASN A 62 -7.40 12.92 4.85
C ASN A 62 -8.68 13.62 4.37
N GLY A 63 -9.83 13.32 5.00
CA GLY A 63 -11.13 13.94 4.72
C GLY A 63 -11.53 14.92 5.81
#